data_AF-A0A4U0YZN0-F1
#
_entry.id   AF-A0A4U0YZN0-F1
#
_cell.length_a   1.000
_cell.length_b   1.000
_cell.length_c   1.000
_cell.angle_alpha   90.00
_cell.angle_beta   90.00
_cell.angle_gamma   90.00
#
_symmetry.space_group_name_H-M   'P 1'
#
loop_
_entity.id
_entity.type
_entity.pdbx_description
1 polymer ?
#
loop_
_entity_poly.entity_id
_entity_poly.type
_entity_poly.pdbx_seq_one_letter_code
_entity_poly.pdbx_strand_id
1 'polypeptide(L)' 'MGGSAVEGTFRGAAGDDSLRLIETLGWDGAVFPREERHLARLARAAARFGWRCEGAA' A
#
# COMPACT_ATOMS: atom_id res chain seq x y z
N MET A 1 8.42 -8.11 1.09
CA MET A 1 7.81 -8.77 2.26
C MET A 1 6.43 -8.17 2.42
N GLY A 2 5.39 -8.94 2.13
CA GLY A 2 4.00 -8.61 2.47
C GLY A 2 3.38 -9.90 3.00
N GLY A 3 2.59 -9.82 4.07
CA GLY A 3 1.96 -10.98 4.70
C GLY A 3 2.38 -11.29 6.15
N SER A 4 2.93 -10.33 6.91
CA SER A 4 3.18 -10.56 8.34
C SER A 4 1.87 -10.50 9.15
N ALA A 5 1.90 -11.04 10.38
CA ALA A 5 0.73 -11.19 11.25
C ALA A 5 -0.06 -9.88 11.49
N VAL A 6 0.59 -8.70 11.38
CA VAL A 6 -0.06 -7.38 11.57
C VAL A 6 -1.02 -7.00 10.44
N GLU A 7 -0.81 -7.52 9.22
CA GLU A 7 -1.72 -7.28 8.10
C GLU A 7 -3.00 -8.13 8.18
N GLY A 8 -3.03 -9.13 9.06
CA GLY A 8 -4.19 -10.00 9.28
C GLY A 8 -5.33 -9.28 9.99
N THR A 9 -5.00 -8.47 11.00
CA THR A 9 -5.96 -7.78 11.87
C THR A 9 -6.87 -6.82 11.10
N PHE A 10 -6.39 -6.26 9.99
CA PHE A 10 -7.13 -5.26 9.21
C PHE A 10 -7.93 -5.84 8.03
N ARG A 11 -7.96 -7.17 7.83
CA ARG A 11 -8.64 -7.79 6.67
C ARG A 11 -10.16 -7.52 6.60
N GLY A 12 -10.77 -7.05 7.69
CA GLY A 12 -12.18 -6.64 7.75
C GLY A 12 -12.42 -5.13 7.83
N ALA A 13 -11.38 -4.30 7.79
CA ALA A 13 -11.51 -2.85 7.90
C ALA A 13 -11.82 -2.16 6.55
N ALA A 14 -12.34 -2.94 5.59
CA ALA A 14 -12.88 -2.43 4.33
C ALA A 14 -14.07 -1.51 4.64
N GLY A 15 -13.86 -0.19 4.57
CA GLY A 15 -14.88 0.82 4.91
C GLY A 15 -14.65 1.56 6.22
N ASP A 16 -13.54 1.31 6.94
CA ASP A 16 -13.12 2.19 8.02
C ASP A 16 -12.38 3.41 7.45
N ASP A 17 -13.09 4.52 7.32
CA ASP A 17 -12.58 5.79 6.78
C ASP A 17 -11.50 6.44 7.67
N SER A 18 -11.21 5.90 8.87
CA SER A 18 -10.10 6.37 9.70
C SER A 18 -8.76 5.75 9.31
N LEU A 19 -8.77 4.65 8.56
CA LEU A 19 -7.55 3.93 8.18
C LEU A 19 -7.04 4.35 6.80
N ARG A 20 -5.72 4.31 6.64
CA ARG A 20 -5.01 4.61 5.39
C ARG A 20 -3.88 3.61 5.19
N LEU A 21 -3.64 3.21 3.94
CA LEU A 21 -2.42 2.52 3.56
C LEU A 21 -1.34 3.56 3.33
N ILE A 22 -0.14 3.28 3.80
CA ILE A 22 1.01 4.18 3.66
C ILE A 22 2.18 3.44 3.01
N GLU A 23 2.91 4.19 2.19
CA GLU A 23 4.18 3.77 1.62
C GLU A 23 5.19 4.88 1.87
N THR A 24 6.35 4.53 2.44
CA THR A 24 7.47 5.46 2.60
C THR A 24 8.48 5.20 1.49
N LEU A 25 8.75 6.22 0.68
CA LEU A 25 9.72 6.17 -0.41
C LEU A 25 10.94 7.02 -0.04
N GLY A 26 12.12 6.58 -0.47
CA GLY A 26 13.33 7.40 -0.40
C GLY A 26 13.43 8.28 -1.64
N TRP A 27 13.79 9.55 -1.47
CA TRP A 27 14.16 10.45 -2.56
C TRP A 27 15.68 10.62 -2.53
N ASP A 28 16.34 10.39 -3.66
CA ASP A 28 17.81 10.51 -3.76
C ASP A 28 18.28 11.89 -4.26
N GLY A 29 17.35 12.82 -4.47
CA GLY A 29 17.61 14.14 -5.07
C GLY A 29 17.24 14.24 -6.55
N ALA A 30 16.98 13.13 -7.24
CA ALA A 30 16.57 13.11 -8.64
C ALA A 30 15.36 12.22 -8.90
N VAL A 31 15.30 11.05 -8.29
CA VAL A 31 14.23 10.06 -8.47
C VAL A 31 13.78 9.49 -7.13
N PHE A 32 12.68 8.74 -7.14
CA PHE A 32 12.34 7.83 -6.05
C PHE A 32 12.85 6.42 -6.41
N PRO A 33 14.01 5.97 -5.90
CA PRO A 33 14.48 4.64 -6.21
C PRO A 33 13.42 3.61 -5.84
N ARG A 34 13.07 2.73 -6.81
CA ARG A 34 12.07 1.66 -6.66
C ARG A 34 10.62 2.13 -6.52
N GLU A 35 10.29 3.34 -6.97
CA GLU A 35 8.91 3.87 -7.00
C GLU A 35 7.88 2.85 -7.46
N GLU A 36 8.07 2.25 -8.64
CA GLU A 36 7.16 1.26 -9.22
C GLU A 36 6.90 0.07 -8.28
N ARG A 37 7.91 -0.36 -7.51
CA ARG A 37 7.74 -1.46 -6.55
C ARG A 37 6.92 -1.06 -5.35
N HIS A 38 7.04 0.19 -4.89
CA HIS A 38 6.22 0.72 -3.81
C HIS A 38 4.77 0.90 -4.26
N LEU A 39 4.54 1.44 -5.46
CA LEU A 39 3.20 1.57 -6.03
C LEU A 39 2.54 0.20 -6.25
N ALA A 40 3.27 -0.78 -6.78
CA ALA A 40 2.76 -2.14 -6.93
C ALA A 40 2.44 -2.80 -5.57
N ARG A 41 3.21 -2.50 -4.51
CA ARG A 41 2.93 -2.97 -3.15
C ARG A 41 1.66 -2.36 -2.60
N LEU A 42 1.49 -1.04 -2.75
CA LEU A 42 0.30 -0.31 -2.31
C LEU A 42 -0.97 -0.85 -2.99
N ALA A 43 -0.91 -1.05 -4.31
CA ALA A 43 -2.02 -1.59 -5.10
C ALA A 43 -2.44 -2.98 -4.64
N ARG A 44 -1.46 -3.88 -4.42
CA ARG A 44 -1.71 -5.24 -3.93
C ARG A 44 -2.30 -5.23 -2.52
N ALA A 45 -1.84 -4.33 -1.65
CA ALA A 45 -2.40 -4.17 -0.30
C ALA A 45 -3.84 -3.67 -0.37
N ALA A 46 -4.11 -2.63 -1.18
CA ALA A 46 -5.45 -2.10 -1.37
C ALA A 46 -6.42 -3.16 -1.88
N ALA A 47 -6.03 -3.94 -2.91
CA ALA A 47 -6.82 -5.04 -3.43
C ALA A 47 -7.15 -6.10 -2.35
N ARG A 48 -6.18 -6.42 -1.47
CA ARG A 48 -6.38 -7.37 -0.38
C ARG A 48 -7.38 -6.88 0.68
N PHE A 49 -7.52 -5.57 0.85
CA PHE A 49 -8.49 -4.96 1.76
C PHE A 49 -9.78 -4.51 1.04
N GLY A 50 -9.93 -4.77 -0.26
CA GLY A 50 -11.08 -4.33 -1.04
C GLY A 50 -11.16 -2.81 -1.24
N TRP A 51 -10.04 -2.10 -1.07
CA TRP A 51 -9.97 -0.64 -1.22
C TRP A 51 -9.66 -0.26 -2.67
N ARG A 52 -10.27 0.83 -3.15
CA ARG A 52 -9.96 1.42 -4.45
C ARG A 52 -8.61 2.14 -4.37
N CYS A 53 -7.70 1.82 -5.30
CA CYS A 53 -6.40 2.48 -5.44
C CYS A 53 -6.27 2.97 -6.88
N GLU A 54 -6.32 4.29 -7.08
CA GLU A 54 -6.18 4.92 -8.39
C GLU A 54 -4.71 5.27 -8.66
N GLY A 55 -4.25 5.11 -9.90
CA GLY A 55 -2.87 5.43 -10.30
C GLY A 55 -1.85 4.30 -10.15
N ALA A 56 -2.27 3.12 -9.68
CA ALA A 56 -1.49 1.90 -9.85
C ALA A 56 -1.74 1.33 -11.25
N ALA A 57 -0.71 1.30 -12.09
CA ALA A 57 -0.72 0.67 -13.41
C ALA A 57 -0.68 -0.86 -13.31
#